data_AF-A0A5J4Q5X3-F1
#
_entry.id   AF-A0A5J4Q5X3-F1
#
_cell.length_a   1.000
_cell.length_b   1.000
_cell.length_c   1.000
_cell.angle_alpha   90.00
_cell.angle_beta   90.00
_cell.angle_gamma   90.00
#
_symmetry.space_group_name_H-M   'P 1'
#
loop_
_entity.id
_entity.type
_entity.pdbx_description
1 polymer ?
#
loop_
_entity_poly.entity_id
_entity_poly.type
_entity_poly.pdbx_seq_one_letter_code
_entity_poly.pdbx_strand_id
1 'polypeptide(L)'
;MSKKGKKEKKAIARPALPAVKKSRDDSQLFSQITDNQHTITGINDWRANMLAKPWRVYNYQPYRPPQVAKIPDILKSKGIKLKRGMTSKQQEKIQQEIMRYDNEIQPIEAKFGVLGLIDDIAKRKIYGGDFPYSLQQELLETNIRINNEGRLTFDNYIDNTQRY
;
A
#
# COMPACT_ATOMS: atom_id res chain seq x y z
N MET A 1 0.89 -83.55 26.90
CA MET A 1 1.17 -84.06 25.54
C MET A 1 0.25 -83.37 24.53
N SER A 2 0.71 -83.17 23.28
CA SER A 2 -0.02 -82.63 22.09
C SER A 2 -0.36 -81.14 22.07
N LYS A 3 -0.30 -80.41 20.94
CA LYS A 3 0.46 -80.51 19.68
C LYS A 3 0.29 -79.14 19.00
N LYS A 4 1.41 -78.62 18.47
CA LYS A 4 1.57 -77.44 17.61
C LYS A 4 0.47 -77.32 16.53
N GLY A 5 -0.21 -76.19 16.45
CA GLY A 5 -1.02 -75.75 15.31
C GLY A 5 -0.35 -74.54 14.64
N LYS A 6 0.19 -74.76 13.43
CA LYS A 6 0.86 -73.79 12.56
C LYS A 6 -0.21 -73.10 11.70
N LYS A 7 -0.32 -71.76 11.71
CA LYS A 7 -1.02 -71.01 10.66
C LYS A 7 -0.26 -69.74 10.28
N GLU A 8 -0.27 -69.51 8.97
CA GLU A 8 0.63 -68.68 8.17
C GLU A 8 0.44 -67.17 8.39
N LYS A 9 1.55 -66.44 8.30
CA LYS A 9 1.55 -64.97 8.23
C LYS A 9 1.30 -64.55 6.79
N LYS A 10 0.07 -64.15 6.45
CA LYS A 10 -0.20 -63.39 5.22
C LYS A 10 0.18 -61.93 5.47
N ALA A 11 1.25 -61.47 4.83
CA ALA A 11 1.62 -60.06 4.80
C ALA A 11 0.64 -59.30 3.89
N ILE A 12 -0.08 -58.34 4.45
CA ILE A 12 -0.96 -57.45 3.70
C ILE A 12 -0.10 -56.31 3.16
N ALA A 13 -0.02 -56.21 1.83
CA ALA A 13 0.69 -55.18 1.10
C ALA A 13 0.12 -53.78 1.41
N ARG A 14 1.00 -52.82 1.73
CA ARG A 14 0.64 -51.41 1.89
C ARG A 14 0.81 -50.71 0.53
N PRO A 15 -0.16 -49.90 0.06
CA PRO A 15 0.03 -49.09 -1.12
C PRO A 15 1.03 -47.95 -0.84
N ALA A 16 1.99 -47.75 -1.73
CA ALA A 16 2.96 -46.67 -1.67
C ALA A 16 2.28 -45.34 -2.04
N LEU A 17 2.51 -44.30 -1.23
CA LEU A 17 2.06 -42.93 -1.54
C LEU A 17 2.89 -42.36 -2.70
N PRO A 18 2.29 -41.58 -3.61
CA PRO A 18 3.01 -40.97 -4.71
C PRO A 18 4.00 -39.92 -4.20
N ALA A 19 5.24 -39.99 -4.70
CA ALA A 19 6.27 -39.00 -4.46
C ALA A 19 5.89 -37.66 -5.11
N VAL A 20 5.49 -36.68 -4.31
CA VAL A 20 5.26 -35.30 -4.76
C VAL A 20 6.62 -34.68 -5.08
N LYS A 21 6.90 -34.49 -6.36
CA LYS A 21 8.06 -33.70 -6.81
C LYS A 21 7.87 -32.26 -6.36
N LYS A 22 8.70 -31.82 -5.42
CA LYS A 22 8.79 -30.44 -4.95
C LYS A 22 9.54 -29.63 -6.00
N SER A 23 8.78 -28.93 -6.85
CA SER A 23 9.26 -27.77 -7.58
C SER A 23 8.15 -26.73 -7.43
N ARG A 24 8.28 -25.92 -6.37
CA ARG A 24 7.41 -24.77 -6.16
C ARG A 24 8.18 -23.60 -6.72
N ASP A 25 7.71 -23.11 -7.86
CA ASP A 25 8.21 -21.90 -8.49
C ASP A 25 7.66 -20.72 -7.67
N ASP A 26 8.47 -20.18 -6.76
CA ASP A 26 8.10 -19.11 -5.84
C ASP A 26 7.82 -17.78 -6.55
N SER A 27 8.07 -17.70 -7.87
CA SER A 27 7.80 -16.50 -8.67
C SER A 27 6.30 -16.19 -8.82
N GLN A 28 5.43 -17.22 -8.81
CA GLN A 28 3.98 -17.01 -8.95
C GLN A 28 3.30 -16.49 -7.69
N LEU A 29 3.91 -16.69 -6.52
CA LEU A 29 3.38 -16.20 -5.25
C LEU A 29 3.49 -14.68 -5.14
N PHE A 30 4.52 -14.09 -5.75
CA PHE A 30 4.70 -12.64 -5.80
C PHE A 30 3.77 -11.96 -6.81
N SER A 31 3.51 -12.58 -7.97
CA SER A 31 2.56 -12.04 -8.96
C SER A 31 1.11 -12.05 -8.44
N GLN A 32 0.71 -13.10 -7.72
CA GLN A 32 -0.63 -13.17 -7.14
C GLN A 32 -0.88 -12.10 -6.07
N ILE A 33 0.16 -11.67 -5.33
CA ILE A 33 0.00 -10.59 -4.34
C ILE A 33 -0.16 -9.22 -5.03
N THR A 34 0.43 -9.01 -6.20
CA THR A 34 0.26 -7.78 -6.98
C THR A 34 -1.06 -7.75 -7.74
N ASP A 35 -1.54 -8.89 -8.23
CA ASP A 35 -2.76 -8.98 -9.05
C ASP A 35 -4.04 -9.05 -8.18
N ASN A 36 -3.95 -9.62 -6.98
CA ASN A 36 -5.10 -9.73 -6.06
C ASN A 36 -5.45 -8.44 -5.32
N GLN A 37 -4.76 -7.31 -5.57
CA GLN A 37 -5.24 -6.00 -5.10
C GLN A 37 -6.38 -5.43 -5.97
N HIS A 38 -6.72 -6.08 -7.09
CA HIS A 38 -7.77 -5.59 -7.99
C HIS A 38 -9.12 -6.33 -7.91
N THR A 39 -9.34 -7.19 -6.92
CA THR A 39 -10.63 -7.90 -6.82
C THR A 39 -11.09 -8.13 -5.38
N ILE A 40 -11.39 -7.03 -4.69
CA ILE A 40 -12.47 -7.03 -3.70
C ILE A 40 -13.51 -6.03 -4.19
N THR A 41 -14.59 -6.61 -4.70
CA THR A 41 -15.80 -6.00 -5.25
C THR A 41 -16.39 -4.85 -4.42
N GLY A 42 -16.61 -3.68 -5.07
CA GLY A 42 -17.81 -2.86 -4.84
C GLY A 42 -17.69 -1.54 -4.07
N ILE A 43 -16.49 -1.06 -3.70
CA ILE A 43 -16.35 0.05 -2.73
C ILE A 43 -15.40 1.12 -3.30
N ASN A 44 -15.94 2.25 -3.73
CA ASN A 44 -15.30 3.54 -4.04
C ASN A 44 -13.80 3.51 -4.42
N ASP A 45 -13.48 3.41 -5.71
CA ASP A 45 -12.12 3.67 -6.18
C ASP A 45 -11.81 5.17 -6.08
N TRP A 46 -10.92 5.55 -5.15
CA TRP A 46 -10.48 6.94 -4.96
C TRP A 46 -9.95 7.55 -6.26
N ARG A 47 -9.31 6.72 -7.10
CA ARG A 47 -8.69 7.16 -8.35
C ARG A 47 -9.77 7.47 -9.38
N ALA A 48 -10.75 6.59 -9.55
CA ALA A 48 -11.93 6.88 -10.35
C ALA A 48 -12.66 8.15 -9.87
N ASN A 49 -12.79 8.38 -8.56
CA ASN A 49 -13.41 9.58 -8.00
C ASN A 49 -12.62 10.87 -8.30
N MET A 50 -11.29 10.79 -8.31
CA MET A 50 -10.42 11.89 -8.75
C MET A 50 -10.57 12.14 -10.26
N LEU A 51 -10.60 11.08 -11.07
CA LEU A 51 -10.71 11.20 -12.53
C LEU A 51 -12.10 11.68 -13.00
N ALA A 52 -13.15 11.38 -12.24
CA ALA A 52 -14.53 11.73 -12.60
C ALA A 52 -14.83 13.24 -12.61
N LYS A 53 -14.02 14.07 -11.93
CA LYS A 53 -14.25 15.52 -11.83
C LYS A 53 -13.08 16.28 -12.44
N PRO A 54 -13.32 17.20 -13.40
CA PRO A 54 -12.24 17.97 -14.01
C PRO A 54 -11.63 18.98 -13.03
N TRP A 55 -12.42 19.46 -12.06
CA TRP A 55 -12.01 20.48 -11.08
C TRP A 55 -12.52 20.14 -9.68
N ARG A 56 -11.71 20.47 -8.66
CA ARG A 56 -12.11 20.56 -7.25
C ARG A 56 -11.53 21.82 -6.63
N VAL A 57 -12.07 22.21 -5.49
CA VAL A 57 -11.59 23.36 -4.72
C VAL A 57 -11.13 22.86 -3.36
N TYR A 58 -9.93 23.27 -2.96
CA TYR A 58 -9.42 23.08 -1.60
C TYR A 58 -8.87 24.42 -1.10
N ASN A 59 -9.31 24.83 0.09
CA ASN A 59 -8.92 26.12 0.68
C ASN A 59 -9.08 27.32 -0.28
N TYR A 60 -10.24 27.40 -0.96
CA TYR A 60 -10.56 28.43 -1.95
C TYR A 60 -9.68 28.44 -3.21
N GLN A 61 -8.83 27.44 -3.43
CA GLN A 61 -8.00 27.34 -4.63
C GLN A 61 -8.49 26.16 -5.50
N PRO A 62 -8.82 26.40 -6.79
CA PRO A 62 -9.17 25.34 -7.70
C PRO A 62 -7.93 24.55 -8.11
N TYR A 63 -8.10 23.25 -8.35
CA TYR A 63 -7.07 22.36 -8.87
C TYR A 63 -7.70 21.25 -9.73
N ARG A 64 -6.90 20.60 -10.57
CA ARG A 64 -7.36 19.45 -11.38
C ARG A 64 -7.06 18.14 -10.64
N PRO A 65 -8.07 17.45 -10.12
CA PRO A 65 -7.85 16.19 -9.40
C PRO A 65 -7.17 15.09 -10.24
N PRO A 66 -7.40 14.97 -11.57
CA PRO A 66 -6.66 14.01 -12.40
C PRO A 66 -5.15 14.19 -12.35
N GLN A 67 -4.66 15.44 -12.29
CA GLN A 67 -3.22 15.72 -12.22
C GLN A 67 -2.66 15.38 -10.83
N VAL A 68 -3.41 15.68 -9.77
CA VAL A 68 -3.04 15.32 -8.40
C VAL A 68 -3.02 13.81 -8.20
N ALA A 69 -3.91 13.06 -8.84
CA ALA A 69 -3.97 11.60 -8.74
C ALA A 69 -2.73 10.89 -9.30
N LYS A 70 -1.93 11.54 -10.16
CA LYS A 70 -0.66 11.01 -10.67
C LYS A 70 0.47 11.09 -9.64
N ILE A 71 0.41 12.05 -8.70
CA ILE A 71 1.52 12.36 -7.78
C ILE A 71 1.99 11.17 -6.94
N PRO A 72 1.08 10.35 -6.34
CA PRO A 72 1.48 9.13 -5.64
C PRO A 72 2.36 8.21 -6.49
N ASP A 73 2.03 8.01 -7.77
CA ASP A 73 2.79 7.14 -8.67
C ASP A 73 4.13 7.75 -9.06
N ILE A 74 4.18 9.08 -9.25
CA ILE A 74 5.41 9.81 -9.52
C ILE A 74 6.39 9.61 -8.36
N LEU A 75 5.93 9.80 -7.12
CA LEU A 75 6.75 9.61 -5.93
C LEU A 75 7.23 8.16 -5.79
N LYS A 76 6.34 7.20 -6.04
CA LYS A 76 6.66 5.77 -6.01
C LYS A 76 7.71 5.39 -7.07
N SER A 77 7.52 5.83 -8.32
CA SER A 77 8.45 5.55 -9.43
C SER A 77 9.84 6.17 -9.22
N LYS A 78 9.91 7.34 -8.59
CA LYS A 78 11.16 8.02 -8.24
C LYS A 78 11.79 7.51 -6.94
N GLY A 79 11.10 6.66 -6.18
CA GLY A 79 11.54 6.22 -4.85
C GLY A 79 11.62 7.36 -3.84
N ILE A 80 10.90 8.46 -4.05
CA ILE A 80 10.89 9.61 -3.14
C ILE A 80 9.93 9.30 -2.00
N LYS A 81 10.46 9.29 -0.77
CA LYS A 81 9.66 9.18 0.45
C LYS A 81 9.45 10.57 1.06
N LEU A 82 8.28 10.77 1.65
CA LEU A 82 7.88 12.03 2.27
C LEU A 82 8.02 11.94 3.79
N LYS A 83 8.60 12.95 4.43
CA LYS A 83 8.63 13.02 5.90
C LYS A 83 7.37 13.72 6.43
N ARG A 84 6.77 13.21 7.51
CA ARG A 84 5.79 14.00 8.27
C ARG A 84 6.49 15.19 8.92
N GLY A 85 5.83 16.36 8.94
CA GLY A 85 6.40 17.58 9.52
C GLY A 85 7.51 18.25 8.69
N MET A 86 7.59 17.99 7.38
CA MET A 86 8.50 18.71 6.50
C MET A 86 8.28 20.21 6.55
N THR A 87 9.36 20.97 6.61
CA THR A 87 9.35 22.43 6.45
C THR A 87 8.84 22.81 5.06
N SER A 88 8.31 24.02 4.90
CA SER A 88 7.82 24.51 3.60
C SER A 88 8.87 24.42 2.50
N LYS A 89 10.14 24.70 2.83
CA LYS A 89 11.28 24.57 1.88
C LYS A 89 11.52 23.13 1.43
N GLN A 90 11.35 22.15 2.32
CA GLN A 90 11.48 20.73 1.97
C GLN A 90 10.33 20.28 1.07
N GLN A 91 9.09 20.70 1.40
CA GLN A 91 7.93 20.42 0.57
C GLN A 91 8.09 21.01 -0.83
N GLU A 92 8.57 22.25 -0.94
CA GLU A 92 8.79 22.94 -2.21
C GLU A 92 9.82 22.20 -3.09
N LYS A 93 10.91 21.67 -2.52
CA LYS A 93 11.87 20.86 -3.28
C LYS A 93 11.22 19.63 -3.90
N ILE A 94 10.36 18.95 -3.15
CA ILE A 94 9.63 17.78 -3.66
C ILE A 94 8.61 18.17 -4.72
N GLN A 95 7.90 19.29 -4.52
CA GLN A 95 6.97 19.84 -5.52
C GLN A 95 7.69 20.15 -6.84
N GLN A 96 8.87 20.76 -6.77
CA GLN A 96 9.71 21.02 -7.94
C GLN A 96 10.14 19.71 -8.62
N GLU A 97 10.49 18.67 -7.87
CA GLU A 97 10.86 17.37 -8.43
C GLU A 97 9.68 16.69 -9.15
N ILE A 98 8.47 16.78 -8.58
CA ILE A 98 7.24 16.30 -9.23
C ILE A 98 7.01 17.04 -10.54
N MET A 99 7.10 18.38 -10.53
CA MET A 99 6.88 19.21 -11.72
C MET A 99 7.97 19.01 -12.79
N ARG A 100 9.19 18.63 -12.41
CA ARG A 100 10.26 18.24 -13.35
C ARG A 100 9.98 16.91 -14.04
N TYR A 101 9.22 16.04 -13.40
CA TYR A 101 8.85 14.74 -13.95
C TYR A 101 7.66 14.83 -14.89
N ASP A 102 6.60 15.54 -14.48
CA ASP A 102 5.42 15.79 -15.30
C ASP A 102 5.16 17.30 -15.38
N ASN A 103 5.44 17.85 -16.57
CA ASN A 103 5.30 19.27 -16.87
C ASN A 103 3.83 19.73 -16.95
N GLU A 104 2.87 18.79 -17.00
CA GLU A 104 1.44 19.13 -16.97
C GLU A 104 0.94 19.49 -15.56
N ILE A 105 1.68 19.06 -14.53
CA ILE A 105 1.34 19.31 -13.13
C ILE A 105 1.71 20.75 -12.77
N GLN A 106 0.70 21.51 -12.35
CA GLN A 106 0.89 22.88 -11.91
C GLN A 106 1.43 22.95 -10.47
N PRO A 107 2.06 24.07 -10.07
CA PRO A 107 2.56 24.26 -8.71
C PRO A 107 1.51 24.01 -7.63
N ILE A 108 0.26 24.43 -7.86
CA ILE A 108 -0.84 24.23 -6.91
C ILE A 108 -1.21 22.75 -6.75
N GLU A 109 -1.15 21.98 -7.84
CA GLU A 109 -1.44 20.54 -7.86
C GLU A 109 -0.33 19.75 -7.17
N ALA A 110 0.94 20.09 -7.46
CA ALA A 110 2.08 19.52 -6.76
C ALA A 110 1.99 19.80 -5.25
N LYS A 111 1.68 21.05 -4.86
CA LYS A 111 1.48 21.44 -3.46
C LYS A 111 0.39 20.63 -2.79
N PHE A 112 -0.78 20.51 -3.41
CA PHE A 112 -1.90 19.75 -2.86
C PHE A 112 -1.65 18.26 -2.82
N GLY A 113 -0.98 17.71 -3.82
CA GLY A 113 -0.60 16.30 -3.82
C GLY A 113 0.33 15.95 -2.67
N VAL A 114 1.36 16.77 -2.42
CA VAL A 114 2.28 16.58 -1.28
C VAL A 114 1.55 16.77 0.04
N LEU A 115 0.75 17.84 0.17
CA LEU A 115 -0.01 18.13 1.39
C LEU A 115 -0.99 17.00 1.75
N GLY A 116 -1.72 16.48 0.76
CA GLY A 116 -2.66 15.40 0.94
C GLY A 116 -2.02 14.05 1.27
N LEU A 117 -0.70 13.91 1.18
CA LEU A 117 0.02 12.69 1.59
C LEU A 117 0.60 12.80 3.00
N ILE A 118 1.00 14.00 3.42
CA ILE A 118 1.60 14.23 4.75
C ILE A 118 0.58 14.53 5.86
N ASP A 119 -0.62 15.02 5.49
CA ASP A 119 -1.68 15.41 6.42
C ASP A 119 -2.97 14.61 6.14
N ASP A 120 -3.46 13.89 7.16
CA ASP A 120 -4.60 12.98 7.02
C ASP A 120 -5.94 13.72 6.82
N ILE A 121 -6.07 14.95 7.31
CA ILE A 121 -7.25 15.80 7.11
C ILE A 121 -7.25 16.32 5.67
N ALA A 122 -6.10 16.80 5.19
CA ALA A 122 -5.94 17.24 3.82
C ALA A 122 -6.14 16.08 2.83
N LYS A 123 -5.63 14.89 3.15
CA LYS A 123 -5.82 13.66 2.36
C LYS A 123 -7.28 13.41 2.04
N ARG A 124 -8.12 13.38 3.08
CA ARG A 124 -9.57 13.10 2.95
C ARG A 124 -10.27 14.14 2.07
N LYS A 125 -9.80 15.39 2.09
CA LYS A 125 -10.37 16.49 1.28
C LYS A 125 -9.85 16.52 -0.15
N ILE A 126 -8.58 16.16 -0.36
CA ILE A 126 -7.90 16.25 -1.66
C ILE A 126 -8.14 14.94 -2.44
N TYR A 127 -7.61 13.83 -1.92
CA TYR A 127 -7.69 12.51 -2.55
C TYR A 127 -9.04 11.79 -2.32
N GLY A 128 -9.74 12.15 -1.25
CA GLY A 128 -11.01 11.53 -0.88
C GLY A 128 -10.88 10.56 0.30
N GLY A 129 -12.03 10.19 0.87
CA GLY A 129 -12.10 9.25 2.01
C GLY A 129 -11.54 7.87 1.67
N ASP A 130 -11.74 7.43 0.44
CA ASP A 130 -11.37 6.09 -0.03
C ASP A 130 -9.89 5.96 -0.43
N PHE A 131 -9.09 7.02 -0.24
CA PHE A 131 -7.66 6.95 -0.53
C PHE A 131 -6.97 5.94 0.39
N PRO A 132 -6.33 4.89 -0.16
CA PRO A 132 -5.83 3.76 0.60
C PRO A 132 -4.72 4.19 1.54
N TYR A 133 -4.89 3.83 2.81
CA TYR A 133 -3.91 4.16 3.84
C TYR A 133 -2.58 3.43 3.60
N SER A 134 -2.60 2.20 3.07
CA SER A 134 -1.41 1.44 2.68
C SER A 134 -0.54 2.20 1.67
N LEU A 135 -1.15 2.83 0.66
CA LEU A 135 -0.44 3.65 -0.33
C LEU A 135 0.19 4.89 0.32
N GLN A 136 -0.52 5.53 1.25
CA GLN A 136 0.02 6.66 2.00
C GLN A 136 1.23 6.25 2.84
N GLN A 137 1.14 5.14 3.57
CA GLN A 137 2.24 4.61 4.38
C GLN A 137 3.44 4.24 3.54
N GLU A 138 3.22 3.65 2.36
CA GLU A 138 4.30 3.35 1.44
C GLU A 138 5.05 4.63 1.03
N LEU A 139 4.36 5.75 0.84
CA LEU A 139 4.97 7.01 0.42
C LEU A 139 5.57 7.83 1.55
N LEU A 140 5.22 7.54 2.80
CA LEU A 140 5.77 8.21 3.97
C LEU A 140 7.05 7.51 4.46
N GLU A 141 8.02 8.30 4.91
CA GLU A 141 9.14 7.77 5.67
C GLU A 141 8.63 7.28 7.03
N THR A 142 8.79 5.98 7.29
CA THR A 142 8.59 5.40 8.61
C THR A 142 9.70 5.91 9.54
N ASN A 143 9.37 6.88 10.38
CA ASN A 143 10.29 7.31 11.44
C ASN A 143 10.22 6.26 12.55
N ILE A 144 11.25 5.43 12.64
CA ILE A 144 11.48 4.60 13.82
C ILE A 144 12.00 5.55 14.90
N ARG A 145 11.18 5.84 15.92
CA ARG A 145 11.58 6.67 17.07
C ARG A 145 11.84 5.75 18.25
N ILE A 146 12.96 5.93 18.94
CA ILE A 146 13.21 5.29 20.24
C ILE A 146 12.74 6.29 21.29
N ASN A 147 11.77 5.92 22.13
CA ASN A 147 11.34 6.78 23.22
C ASN A 147 12.43 6.83 24.33
N ASN A 148 12.31 7.73 25.30
CA ASN A 148 13.28 7.88 26.40
C ASN A 148 13.42 6.62 27.29
N GLU A 149 12.56 5.62 27.08
CA GLU A 149 12.56 4.33 27.79
C GLU A 149 13.24 3.21 26.97
N GLY A 150 13.86 3.54 25.83
CA GLY A 150 14.52 2.57 24.96
C GLY A 150 13.56 1.70 24.15
N ARG A 151 12.26 2.04 24.08
CA ARG A 151 11.28 1.30 23.29
C ARG A 151 11.23 1.83 21.86
N LEU A 152 11.29 0.90 20.91
CA LEU A 152 11.02 1.17 19.50
C LEU A 152 9.54 1.52 19.33
N THR A 153 9.26 2.81 19.13
CA THR A 153 7.96 3.28 18.67
C THR A 153 8.01 3.40 17.15
N PHE A 154 7.21 2.56 16.49
CA PHE A 154 6.83 2.82 15.12
C PHE A 154 5.68 3.82 15.17
N ASP A 155 5.78 4.92 14.42
CA ASP A 155 4.60 5.73 14.07
C ASP A 155 3.69 4.92 13.10
N ASN A 156 3.33 3.69 13.48
CA ASN A 156 2.30 2.90 12.82
C ASN A 156 0.97 3.49 13.27
N TYR A 157 0.44 4.41 12.47
CA TYR A 157 -0.90 4.94 12.68
C TYR A 157 -1.88 3.77 12.51
N ILE A 158 -2.37 3.25 13.63
CA ILE A 158 -3.49 2.32 13.65
C ILE A 158 -4.75 3.12 13.30
N ASP A 159 -5.49 2.57 12.35
CA ASP A 159 -6.77 3.08 11.87
C ASP A 159 -7.74 3.35 13.03
N ASN A 160 -8.15 4.60 13.22
CA ASN A 160 -9.18 5.01 14.18
C ASN A 160 -10.50 5.36 13.47
N THR A 161 -10.80 4.78 12.30
CA THR A 161 -12.11 4.97 11.63
C THR A 161 -13.30 4.31 12.36
N GLN A 162 -13.10 3.66 13.51
CA GLN A 162 -14.19 3.12 14.35
C GLN A 162 -14.69 4.04 15.48
N ARG A 163 -14.39 5.35 15.46
CA ARG A 163 -15.01 6.29 16.41
C ARG A 163 -15.93 7.29 15.70
N TYR A 164 -17.17 6.87 15.53
CA TYR A 164 -18.35 7.74 15.62
C TYR A 164 -19.19 7.28 16.81
#